data_AF-A0A813QY23-F1
#
_entry.id   AF-A0A813QY23-F1
#
_cell.length_a   1.000
_cell.length_b   1.000
_cell.length_c   1.000
_cell.angle_alpha   90.00
_cell.angle_beta   90.00
_cell.angle_gamma   90.00
#
_symmetry.space_group_name_H-M   'P 1'
#
loop_
_entity.id
_entity.type
_entity.pdbx_description
1 polymer ?
#
loop_
_entity_poly.entity_id
_entity_poly.type
_entity_poly.pdbx_seq_one_letter_code
_entity_poly.pdbx_strand_id
1 'polypeptide(L)'
;MSKIKRLLILDLNGILVHRVYKKEYYKYQDLFKNEYRNGTIERPLYKGNFAIWLRPGVKEFLQWCLDHFHIGIWSSVRKENMVPLIEALLPNESDHSNLLFYWWQDMCLMEKNDDKNEKTSTSFYKCLERVWNTQSLEEKWKLNQKNGNWREQTLIVDDNKSKVRDNPEFTAIHPQSWKLFDIVESEQDGAYIKLFKKDNVLEENGALKQWLQKLLEWEGTVPQFVKNNAYVDPPIEELINGMNEYLRCNDAWNDN
;
A
#
# COMPACT_ATOMS: atom_id res chain seq x y z
N MET A 1 -20.22 5.73 26.93
CA MET A 1 -18.86 5.15 27.02
C MET A 1 -18.03 5.76 25.91
N SER A 2 -16.76 6.12 26.15
CA SER A 2 -15.89 6.59 25.07
C SER A 2 -15.74 5.49 24.03
N LYS A 3 -15.85 5.84 22.75
CA LYS A 3 -15.72 4.91 21.63
C LYS A 3 -14.33 4.28 21.60
N ILE A 4 -14.25 2.98 21.33
CA ILE A 4 -12.97 2.27 21.18
C ILE A 4 -12.26 2.77 19.92
N LYS A 5 -11.00 3.20 20.06
CA LYS A 5 -10.09 3.56 18.97
C LYS A 5 -9.49 2.27 18.40
N ARG A 6 -9.93 1.89 17.20
CA ARG A 6 -9.51 0.65 16.53
C ARG A 6 -8.04 0.71 16.10
N LEU A 7 -7.39 -0.45 15.95
CA LEU A 7 -6.07 -0.57 15.35
C LEU A 7 -6.21 -0.77 13.84
N LEU A 8 -5.64 0.14 13.06
CA LEU A 8 -5.54 0.05 11.61
C LEU A 8 -4.08 -0.21 11.23
N ILE A 9 -3.82 -1.35 10.60
CA ILE A 9 -2.51 -1.74 10.11
C ILE A 9 -2.47 -1.57 8.59
N LEU A 10 -1.53 -0.79 8.09
CA LEU A 10 -1.41 -0.44 6.67
C LEU A 10 -0.15 -1.07 6.06
N ASP A 11 -0.29 -1.77 4.93
CA ASP A 11 0.86 -1.99 4.04
C ASP A 11 1.35 -0.66 3.45
N LEU A 12 2.60 -0.67 2.98
CA LEU A 12 3.20 0.48 2.29
C LEU A 12 3.00 0.43 0.77
N ASN A 13 3.50 -0.62 0.11
CA ASN A 13 3.48 -0.62 -1.37
C ASN A 13 2.07 -0.89 -1.86
N GLY A 14 1.64 -0.27 -2.94
CA GLY A 14 0.31 -0.56 -3.49
C GLY A 14 -0.85 0.00 -2.65
N ILE A 15 -0.62 0.38 -1.39
CA ILE A 15 -1.62 1.04 -0.55
C ILE A 15 -1.32 2.53 -0.39
N LEU A 16 -0.13 2.89 0.11
CA LEU A 16 0.24 4.29 0.43
C LEU A 16 1.21 4.88 -0.58
N VAL A 17 2.06 4.04 -1.19
CA VAL A 17 3.09 4.47 -2.13
C VAL A 17 3.23 3.47 -3.27
N HIS A 18 3.75 3.96 -4.39
CA HIS A 18 4.37 3.15 -5.42
C HIS A 18 5.88 3.35 -5.28
N ARG A 19 6.65 2.26 -5.13
CA ARG A 19 8.11 2.36 -5.08
C ARG A 19 8.78 1.36 -6.01
N VAL A 20 9.91 1.76 -6.55
CA VAL A 20 10.86 0.87 -7.22
C VAL A 20 12.26 1.06 -6.64
N TYR A 21 13.11 0.04 -6.73
CA TYR A 21 14.50 0.17 -6.30
C TYR A 21 15.22 1.22 -7.16
N LYS A 22 16.05 2.06 -6.56
CA LYS A 22 16.83 3.09 -7.28
C LYS A 22 17.65 2.50 -8.42
N LYS A 23 18.25 1.32 -8.21
CA LYS A 23 19.01 0.61 -9.26
C LYS A 23 18.16 0.32 -10.49
N GLU A 24 16.93 -0.15 -10.27
CA GLU A 24 15.97 -0.44 -11.34
C GLU A 24 15.47 0.85 -11.99
N TYR A 25 15.10 1.85 -11.18
CA TYR A 25 14.70 3.17 -11.66
C TYR A 25 15.77 3.80 -12.58
N TYR A 26 17.04 3.80 -12.17
CA TYR A 26 18.13 4.36 -12.96
C TYR A 26 18.43 3.56 -14.23
N LYS A 27 18.15 2.24 -14.25
CA LYS A 27 18.22 1.43 -15.48
C LYS A 27 17.24 1.96 -16.55
N TYR A 28 16.10 2.52 -16.13
CA TYR A 28 15.00 2.93 -17.00
C TYR A 28 14.67 4.41 -16.99
N GLN A 29 15.49 5.24 -16.34
CA GLN A 29 15.18 6.65 -16.09
C GLN A 29 14.88 7.46 -17.37
N ASP A 30 15.44 7.04 -18.50
CA ASP A 30 15.24 7.70 -19.79
C ASP A 30 13.81 7.54 -20.31
N LEU A 31 13.14 6.43 -19.99
CA LEU A 31 11.74 6.19 -20.36
C LEU A 31 10.79 7.21 -19.72
N PHE A 32 11.17 7.74 -18.56
CA PHE A 32 10.33 8.69 -17.80
C PHE A 32 10.57 10.16 -18.18
N LYS A 33 11.58 10.48 -19.01
CA LYS A 33 11.96 11.87 -19.32
C LYS A 33 10.80 12.69 -19.89
N ASN A 34 10.07 12.12 -20.85
CA ASN A 34 8.94 12.80 -21.48
C ASN A 34 7.75 12.89 -20.53
N GLU A 35 7.48 11.84 -19.75
CA GLU A 35 6.38 11.84 -18.78
C GLU A 35 6.56 12.87 -17.67
N TYR A 36 7.79 13.12 -17.22
CA TYR A 36 8.09 14.21 -16.30
C TYR A 36 7.94 15.60 -16.95
N ARG A 37 8.29 15.74 -18.24
CA ARG A 37 8.15 17.02 -18.96
C ARG A 37 6.69 17.36 -19.22
N ASN A 38 5.89 16.36 -19.55
CA ASN A 38 4.47 16.50 -19.84
C ASN A 38 3.62 16.59 -18.55
N GLY A 39 4.21 16.26 -17.39
CA GLY A 39 3.50 16.25 -16.12
C GLY A 39 2.58 15.04 -15.94
N THR A 40 2.67 14.02 -16.80
CA THR A 40 1.89 12.77 -16.70
C THR A 40 2.17 12.07 -15.37
N ILE A 41 3.44 12.09 -14.95
CA ILE A 41 3.89 11.59 -13.65
C ILE A 41 4.79 12.64 -12.98
N GLU A 42 4.76 12.69 -11.65
CA GLU A 42 5.68 13.50 -10.85
C GLU A 42 7.03 12.82 -10.68
N ARG A 43 8.07 13.60 -10.38
CA ARG A 43 9.38 13.03 -10.04
C ARG A 43 9.31 12.31 -8.69
N PRO A 44 10.01 11.18 -8.53
CA PRO A 44 10.00 10.45 -7.28
C PRO A 44 10.76 11.18 -6.18
N LEU A 45 10.38 10.88 -4.94
CA LEU A 45 11.21 11.09 -3.77
C LEU A 45 12.25 9.98 -3.67
N TYR A 46 13.49 10.35 -3.36
CA TYR A 46 14.58 9.38 -3.20
C TYR A 46 14.88 9.16 -1.71
N LYS A 47 14.41 8.05 -1.15
CA LYS A 47 14.64 7.68 0.27
C LYS A 47 15.15 6.25 0.39
N GLY A 48 16.18 6.05 1.21
CA GLY A 48 16.86 4.75 1.33
C GLY A 48 17.31 4.23 -0.05
N ASN A 49 16.95 2.99 -0.38
CA ASN A 49 17.23 2.39 -1.69
C ASN A 49 16.11 2.55 -2.72
N PHE A 50 15.12 3.41 -2.48
CA PHE A 50 13.92 3.51 -3.32
C PHE A 50 13.76 4.88 -4.01
N ALA A 51 13.18 4.84 -5.20
CA ALA A 51 12.45 5.95 -5.80
C ALA A 51 10.96 5.74 -5.47
N ILE A 52 10.30 6.75 -4.91
CA ILE A 52 8.98 6.63 -4.29
C ILE A 52 8.04 7.70 -4.86
N TRP A 53 6.85 7.28 -5.24
CA TRP A 53 5.71 8.13 -5.57
C TRP A 53 4.66 7.96 -4.49
N LEU A 54 4.12 9.08 -4.01
CA LEU A 54 3.11 9.09 -2.98
C LEU A 54 1.73 8.91 -3.62
N ARG A 55 0.88 8.07 -3.03
CA ARG A 55 -0.51 7.96 -3.51
C ARG A 55 -1.22 9.31 -3.28
N PRO A 56 -2.05 9.80 -4.23
CA PRO A 56 -2.80 11.04 -4.04
C PRO A 56 -3.55 11.07 -2.72
N GLY A 57 -3.44 12.19 -1.99
CA GLY A 57 -4.06 12.38 -0.67
C GLY A 57 -3.44 11.59 0.50
N VAL A 58 -2.33 10.89 0.31
CA VAL A 58 -1.78 10.00 1.37
C VAL A 58 -1.42 10.71 2.67
N LYS A 59 -0.96 11.97 2.62
CA LYS A 59 -0.53 12.71 3.81
C LYS A 59 -1.73 13.11 4.66
N GLU A 60 -2.74 13.69 4.02
CA GLU A 60 -4.01 14.07 4.63
C GLU A 60 -4.76 12.83 5.13
N PHE A 61 -4.71 11.73 4.37
CA PHE A 61 -5.26 10.44 4.78
C PHE A 61 -4.58 9.88 6.03
N LEU A 62 -3.25 9.89 6.08
CA LEU A 62 -2.50 9.41 7.25
C LEU A 62 -2.74 10.28 8.49
N GLN A 63 -2.79 11.61 8.33
CA GLN A 63 -3.12 12.50 9.43
C GLN A 63 -4.52 12.19 10.00
N TRP A 64 -5.52 12.08 9.13
CA TRP A 64 -6.86 11.69 9.55
C TRP A 64 -6.86 10.29 10.20
N CYS A 65 -6.11 9.34 9.66
CA CYS A 65 -5.97 8.00 10.23
C CYS A 65 -5.39 8.07 11.66
N LEU A 66 -4.37 8.88 11.92
CA LEU A 66 -3.79 9.08 13.25
C LEU A 66 -4.79 9.69 14.24
N ASP A 67 -5.65 10.59 13.78
CA ASP A 67 -6.68 11.21 14.61
C ASP A 67 -7.74 10.17 15.05
N HIS A 68 -8.09 9.22 14.18
CA HIS A 68 -9.24 8.33 14.38
C HIS A 68 -8.91 6.87 14.75
N PHE A 69 -7.70 6.40 14.48
CA PHE A 69 -7.24 5.03 14.73
C PHE A 69 -5.89 5.00 15.45
N HIS A 70 -5.58 3.89 16.12
CA HIS A 70 -4.20 3.52 16.37
C HIS A 70 -3.60 3.01 15.07
N ILE A 71 -2.46 3.54 14.64
CA ILE A 71 -1.86 3.20 13.34
C ILE A 71 -0.65 2.30 13.51
N GLY A 72 -0.65 1.17 12.82
CA GLY A 72 0.52 0.35 12.57
C GLY A 72 0.90 0.42 11.10
N ILE A 73 2.17 0.65 10.77
CA ILE A 73 2.65 0.47 9.40
C ILE A 73 3.44 -0.83 9.35
N TRP A 74 3.11 -1.74 8.43
CA TRP A 74 3.80 -3.02 8.34
C TRP A 74 4.17 -3.31 6.90
N SER A 75 5.47 -3.40 6.61
CA SER A 75 5.98 -3.63 5.27
C SER A 75 6.98 -4.79 5.24
N SER A 76 7.06 -5.50 4.12
CA SER A 76 8.04 -6.56 3.89
C SER A 76 9.40 -6.01 3.39
N VAL A 77 9.69 -4.73 3.58
CA VAL A 77 11.00 -4.13 3.25
C VAL A 77 12.04 -4.49 4.30
N ARG A 78 13.31 -4.48 3.91
CA ARG A 78 14.40 -4.62 4.88
C ARG A 78 14.47 -3.44 5.85
N LYS A 79 14.97 -3.69 7.06
CA LYS A 79 15.05 -2.72 8.17
C LYS A 79 15.63 -1.37 7.75
N GLU A 80 16.72 -1.39 6.99
CA GLU A 80 17.43 -0.19 6.55
C GLU A 80 16.60 0.73 5.63
N ASN A 81 15.52 0.23 5.04
CA ASN A 81 14.63 1.03 4.20
C ASN A 81 13.35 1.47 4.89
N MET A 82 13.07 0.99 6.11
CA MET A 82 11.82 1.26 6.79
C MET A 82 11.73 2.72 7.25
N VAL A 83 12.72 3.21 7.99
CA VAL A 83 12.75 4.61 8.47
C VAL A 83 12.68 5.62 7.31
N PRO A 84 13.47 5.48 6.22
CA PRO A 84 13.36 6.39 5.08
C PRO A 84 11.97 6.41 4.42
N LEU A 85 11.23 5.28 4.44
CA LEU A 85 9.85 5.24 3.93
C LEU A 85 8.88 5.94 4.87
N ILE A 86 9.07 5.83 6.19
CA ILE A 86 8.28 6.57 7.17
C ILE A 86 8.51 8.08 7.02
N GLU A 87 9.76 8.53 6.87
CA GLU A 87 10.06 9.96 6.61
C GLU A 87 9.44 10.49 5.31
N ALA A 88 9.24 9.64 4.30
CA ALA A 88 8.58 10.05 3.05
C ALA A 88 7.08 10.34 3.28
N LEU A 89 6.44 9.56 4.14
CA LEU A 89 5.01 9.65 4.44
C LEU A 89 4.69 10.68 5.53
N LEU A 90 5.51 10.68 6.59
CA LEU A 90 5.40 11.55 7.76
C LEU A 90 6.70 12.35 7.87
N PRO A 91 6.82 13.50 7.20
CA PRO A 91 8.07 14.26 7.18
C PRO A 91 8.40 14.91 8.52
N ASN A 92 7.41 15.15 9.39
CA ASN A 92 7.68 15.63 10.75
C ASN A 92 8.00 14.43 11.64
N GLU A 93 9.19 14.43 12.24
CA GLU A 93 9.63 13.34 13.13
C GLU A 93 8.72 13.15 14.35
N SER A 94 8.08 14.23 14.84
CA SER A 94 7.09 14.15 15.92
C SER A 94 5.94 13.19 15.60
N ASP A 95 5.53 13.13 14.33
CA ASP A 95 4.38 12.33 13.90
C ASP A 95 4.71 10.83 13.90
N HIS A 96 5.99 10.46 13.85
CA HIS A 96 6.42 9.06 13.93
C HIS A 96 6.08 8.47 15.29
N SER A 97 6.11 9.29 16.34
CA SER A 97 5.76 8.86 17.70
C SER A 97 4.27 8.60 17.90
N ASN A 98 3.42 9.10 16.99
CA ASN A 98 1.97 8.85 16.99
C ASN A 98 1.61 7.48 16.39
N LEU A 99 2.53 6.84 15.66
CA LEU A 99 2.36 5.46 15.22
C LEU A 99 2.46 4.52 16.42
N LEU A 100 1.54 3.57 16.53
CA LEU A 100 1.62 2.49 17.51
C LEU A 100 2.88 1.65 17.26
N PHE A 101 3.15 1.36 15.99
CA PHE A 101 4.39 0.74 15.52
C PHE A 101 4.62 0.99 14.03
N TYR A 102 5.87 0.79 13.60
CA TYR A 102 6.19 0.54 12.21
C TYR A 102 7.16 -0.64 12.10
N TRP A 103 6.78 -1.66 11.33
CA TRP A 103 7.46 -2.95 11.25
C TRP A 103 7.95 -3.24 9.84
N TRP A 104 9.08 -3.94 9.78
CA TRP A 104 9.79 -4.33 8.56
C TRP A 104 9.79 -5.86 8.41
N GLN A 105 10.46 -6.35 7.38
CA GLN A 105 10.50 -7.76 6.95
C GLN A 105 10.78 -8.76 8.08
N ASP A 106 11.67 -8.47 9.04
CA ASP A 106 12.02 -9.40 10.13
C ASP A 106 10.83 -9.70 11.05
N MET A 107 9.85 -8.78 11.06
CA MET A 107 8.61 -8.95 11.81
C MET A 107 7.59 -9.80 11.07
N CYS A 108 7.81 -10.12 9.79
CA CYS A 108 6.99 -11.08 9.05
C CYS A 108 7.37 -12.54 9.38
N LEU A 109 6.45 -13.46 9.11
CA LEU A 109 6.79 -14.87 8.91
C LEU A 109 7.46 -15.00 7.54
N MET A 110 8.48 -15.84 7.45
CA MET A 110 9.25 -16.06 6.24
C MET A 110 9.07 -17.52 5.80
N GLU A 111 8.73 -17.72 4.53
CA GLU A 111 8.66 -19.04 3.90
C GLU A 111 9.55 -19.03 2.66
N LYS A 112 10.37 -20.07 2.54
CA LYS A 112 11.16 -20.31 1.34
C LYS A 112 10.36 -21.20 0.41
N ASN A 113 10.18 -20.75 -0.83
CA ASN A 113 9.56 -21.53 -1.88
C ASN A 113 10.70 -22.15 -2.69
N ASP A 114 10.89 -23.46 -2.53
CA ASP A 114 11.82 -24.25 -3.31
C ASP A 114 11.10 -24.76 -4.56
N ASP A 115 10.93 -23.90 -5.56
CA ASP A 115 10.51 -24.35 -6.88
C ASP A 115 11.68 -25.06 -7.56
N LYS A 116 11.50 -26.35 -7.87
CA LYS A 116 12.53 -27.24 -8.42
C LYS A 116 13.13 -26.78 -9.76
N ASN A 117 12.54 -25.78 -10.42
CA ASN A 117 12.94 -25.27 -11.73
C ASN A 117 13.22 -23.75 -11.79
N GLU A 118 13.13 -23.00 -10.67
CA GLU A 118 13.38 -21.55 -10.66
C GLU A 118 14.18 -21.09 -9.42
N LYS A 119 14.64 -19.84 -9.42
CA LYS A 119 15.30 -19.21 -8.26
C LYS A 119 14.43 -19.39 -7.02
N THR A 120 15.04 -19.80 -5.90
CA THR A 120 14.40 -19.80 -4.59
C THR A 120 13.76 -18.44 -4.32
N SER A 121 12.42 -18.41 -4.26
CA SER A 121 11.68 -17.20 -3.91
C SER A 121 11.36 -17.23 -2.42
N THR A 122 11.35 -16.06 -1.78
CA THR A 122 11.04 -15.94 -0.35
C THR A 122 9.78 -15.12 -0.20
N SER A 123 8.79 -15.69 0.46
CA SER A 123 7.51 -15.05 0.74
C SER A 123 7.48 -14.56 2.19
N PHE A 124 6.85 -13.40 2.40
CA PHE A 124 6.73 -12.77 3.71
C PHE A 124 5.27 -12.57 4.07
N TYR A 125 4.85 -13.09 5.23
CA TYR A 125 3.48 -13.02 5.71
C TYR A 125 3.38 -12.19 6.99
N LYS A 126 2.32 -11.40 7.10
CA LYS A 126 2.03 -10.56 8.27
C LYS A 126 1.02 -11.28 9.15
N CYS A 127 1.49 -11.77 10.29
CA CYS A 127 0.72 -12.56 11.23
C CYS A 127 0.27 -11.69 12.41
N LEU A 128 -1.03 -11.40 12.52
CA LEU A 128 -1.60 -10.58 13.58
C LEU A 128 -1.30 -11.10 14.99
N GLU A 129 -1.11 -12.41 15.17
CA GLU A 129 -0.64 -12.95 16.46
C GLU A 129 0.69 -12.34 16.93
N ARG A 130 1.60 -11.98 16.01
CA ARG A 130 2.83 -11.27 16.41
C ARG A 130 2.53 -9.90 17.01
N VAL A 131 1.56 -9.17 16.43
CA VAL A 131 1.08 -7.89 16.98
C VAL A 131 0.40 -8.14 18.32
N TRP A 132 -0.59 -9.03 18.33
CA TRP A 132 -1.46 -9.29 19.48
C TRP A 132 -0.75 -9.84 20.72
N ASN A 133 0.39 -10.50 20.52
CA ASN A 133 1.21 -11.04 21.61
C ASN A 133 2.39 -10.11 21.99
N THR A 134 2.50 -8.92 21.38
CA THR A 134 3.49 -7.91 21.80
C THR A 134 2.92 -7.05 22.93
N GLN A 135 3.26 -7.39 24.18
CA GLN A 135 2.75 -6.74 25.39
C GLN A 135 2.86 -5.21 25.37
N SER A 136 4.00 -4.67 24.94
CA SER A 136 4.22 -3.22 24.91
C SER A 136 3.31 -2.46 23.92
N LEU A 137 2.86 -3.12 22.85
CA LEU A 137 1.88 -2.54 21.92
C LEU A 137 0.47 -2.57 22.52
N GLU A 138 0.12 -3.66 23.19
CA GLU A 138 -1.17 -3.78 23.86
C GLU A 138 -1.30 -2.74 24.98
N GLU A 139 -0.26 -2.55 25.80
CA GLU A 139 -0.21 -1.54 26.85
C GLU A 139 -0.44 -0.13 26.28
N LYS A 140 0.28 0.23 25.20
CA LYS A 140 0.11 1.52 24.51
C LYS A 140 -1.30 1.72 23.95
N TRP A 141 -1.90 0.67 23.37
CA TRP A 141 -3.27 0.72 22.88
C TRP A 141 -4.28 0.93 24.01
N LYS A 142 -4.09 0.26 25.16
CA LYS A 142 -4.95 0.39 26.35
C LYS A 142 -4.83 1.75 27.06
N LEU A 143 -3.73 2.50 26.88
CA LEU A 143 -3.59 3.84 27.50
C LEU A 143 -4.74 4.78 27.14
N ASN A 144 -5.29 4.66 25.92
CA ASN A 144 -6.34 5.54 25.42
C ASN A 144 -7.75 4.96 25.57
N GLN A 145 -7.88 3.77 26.16
CA GLN A 145 -9.17 3.08 26.28
C GLN A 145 -9.14 1.92 27.28
N LYS A 146 -10.14 1.87 28.16
CA LYS A 146 -10.35 0.78 29.11
C LYS A 146 -11.51 -0.06 28.58
N ASN A 147 -11.31 -1.37 28.38
CA ASN A 147 -12.33 -2.41 28.07
C ASN A 147 -12.52 -2.86 26.60
N GLY A 148 -11.56 -2.65 25.70
CA GLY A 148 -11.62 -3.24 24.36
C GLY A 148 -10.80 -4.53 24.20
N ASN A 149 -11.30 -5.51 23.43
CA ASN A 149 -10.50 -6.63 22.94
C ASN A 149 -9.83 -6.21 21.62
N TRP A 150 -8.57 -5.78 21.64
CA TRP A 150 -7.93 -5.28 20.42
C TRP A 150 -7.85 -6.29 19.27
N ARG A 151 -7.91 -7.60 19.57
CA ARG A 151 -7.97 -8.67 18.55
C ARG A 151 -9.21 -8.55 17.67
N GLU A 152 -10.33 -8.12 18.24
CA GLU A 152 -11.59 -7.87 17.52
C GLU A 152 -11.70 -6.45 16.95
N GLN A 153 -10.73 -5.60 17.27
CA GLN A 153 -10.70 -4.18 16.92
C GLN A 153 -9.52 -3.84 16.00
N THR A 154 -8.88 -4.86 15.41
CA THR A 154 -7.74 -4.72 14.49
C THR A 154 -8.19 -4.99 13.06
N LEU A 155 -7.85 -4.09 12.14
CA LEU A 155 -7.99 -4.26 10.69
C LEU A 155 -6.60 -4.19 10.04
N ILE A 156 -6.28 -5.10 9.13
CA ILE A 156 -5.13 -4.99 8.23
C ILE A 156 -5.58 -4.66 6.81
N VAL A 157 -4.91 -3.68 6.19
CA VAL A 157 -5.12 -3.27 4.79
C VAL A 157 -3.85 -3.64 4.03
N ASP A 158 -3.93 -4.65 3.19
CA ASP A 158 -2.80 -5.16 2.40
C ASP A 158 -3.30 -5.50 1.00
N ASP A 159 -2.65 -4.95 -0.01
CA ASP A 159 -3.01 -5.15 -1.42
C ASP A 159 -2.83 -6.61 -1.85
N ASN A 160 -1.97 -7.35 -1.15
CA ASN A 160 -1.70 -8.75 -1.43
C ASN A 160 -2.36 -9.66 -0.39
N LYS A 161 -3.51 -10.24 -0.76
CA LYS A 161 -4.23 -11.23 0.04
C LYS A 161 -3.35 -12.38 0.53
N SER A 162 -2.37 -12.83 -0.26
CA SER A 162 -1.52 -13.96 0.14
C SER A 162 -0.63 -13.62 1.34
N LYS A 163 -0.24 -12.35 1.52
CA LYS A 163 0.61 -11.91 2.64
C LYS A 163 -0.09 -11.94 3.99
N VAL A 164 -1.41 -12.01 4.03
CA VAL A 164 -2.20 -11.96 5.27
C VAL A 164 -3.13 -13.18 5.43
N ARG A 165 -2.88 -14.23 4.64
CA ARG A 165 -3.72 -15.43 4.52
C ARG A 165 -3.93 -16.22 5.81
N ASP A 166 -2.99 -16.13 6.76
CA ASP A 166 -3.01 -16.92 8.00
C ASP A 166 -3.71 -16.20 9.16
N ASN A 167 -4.32 -15.03 8.90
CA ASN A 167 -5.06 -14.29 9.91
C ASN A 167 -6.52 -14.74 9.98
N PRO A 168 -7.21 -14.53 11.12
CA PRO A 168 -8.64 -14.82 11.23
C PRO A 168 -9.46 -14.16 10.12
N GLU A 169 -10.56 -14.81 9.71
CA GLU A 169 -11.40 -14.27 8.66
C GLU A 169 -11.93 -12.88 9.00
N PHE A 170 -12.07 -12.04 7.97
CA PHE A 170 -12.62 -10.69 8.08
C PHE A 170 -11.81 -9.72 8.97
N THR A 171 -10.55 -10.02 9.30
CA THR A 171 -9.62 -9.03 9.89
C THR A 171 -8.84 -8.24 8.85
N ALA A 172 -9.06 -8.49 7.55
CA ALA A 172 -8.32 -7.89 6.45
C ALA A 172 -9.23 -7.42 5.32
N ILE A 173 -8.82 -6.35 4.63
CA ILE A 173 -9.33 -5.97 3.31
C ILE A 173 -8.17 -5.88 2.31
N HIS A 174 -8.47 -6.06 1.02
CA HIS A 174 -7.47 -6.13 -0.04
C HIS A 174 -7.77 -5.13 -1.15
N PRO A 175 -7.30 -3.88 -1.02
CA PRO A 175 -7.37 -2.95 -2.12
C PRO A 175 -6.54 -3.40 -3.33
N GLN A 176 -6.91 -2.97 -4.52
CA GLN A 176 -6.09 -3.09 -5.72
C GLN A 176 -4.77 -2.34 -5.52
N SER A 177 -3.69 -2.99 -5.96
CA SER A 177 -2.34 -2.44 -5.83
C SER A 177 -2.20 -1.15 -6.64
N TRP A 178 -1.97 -0.04 -5.96
CA TRP A 178 -1.74 1.25 -6.57
C TRP A 178 -0.31 1.39 -7.12
N LYS A 179 -0.24 1.77 -8.39
CA LYS A 179 0.99 2.09 -9.09
C LYS A 179 0.72 3.13 -10.16
N LEU A 180 1.73 3.95 -10.45
CA LEU A 180 1.68 4.91 -11.55
C LEU A 180 2.13 4.32 -12.88
N PHE A 181 2.92 3.25 -12.83
CA PHE A 181 3.44 2.63 -14.02
C PHE A 181 3.89 1.18 -13.77
N ASP A 182 4.00 0.42 -14.86
CA ASP A 182 4.83 -0.79 -14.94
C ASP A 182 5.98 -0.55 -15.91
N ILE A 183 7.14 -1.15 -15.62
CA ILE A 183 8.22 -1.25 -16.57
C ILE A 183 8.13 -2.62 -17.25
N VAL A 184 7.97 -2.63 -18.56
CA VAL A 184 7.80 -3.86 -19.34
C VAL A 184 9.01 -4.03 -20.24
N GLU A 185 9.73 -5.13 -20.08
CA GLU A 185 10.80 -5.55 -21.00
C GLU A 185 10.18 -6.43 -22.09
N SER A 186 10.18 -5.96 -23.34
CA SER A 186 9.79 -6.73 -24.53
C SER A 186 11.05 -7.17 -25.28
N GLU A 187 11.09 -8.44 -25.70
CA GLU A 187 12.17 -8.94 -26.58
C GLU A 187 12.16 -8.22 -27.95
N GLN A 188 10.99 -7.76 -28.40
CA GLN A 188 10.77 -7.18 -29.72
C GLN A 188 10.96 -5.66 -29.73
N ASP A 189 10.43 -4.98 -28.70
CA ASP A 189 10.33 -3.51 -28.68
C ASP A 189 11.28 -2.84 -27.69
N GLY A 190 12.07 -3.64 -26.96
CA GLY A 190 12.86 -3.17 -25.83
C GLY A 190 11.99 -2.84 -24.61
N ALA A 191 12.54 -2.07 -23.68
CA ALA A 191 11.84 -1.69 -22.47
C ALA A 191 10.94 -0.47 -22.70
N TYR A 192 9.69 -0.53 -22.24
CA TYR A 192 8.75 0.58 -22.23
C TYR A 192 8.03 0.69 -20.89
N ILE A 193 7.33 1.81 -20.66
CA ILE A 193 6.51 2.03 -19.47
C ILE A 193 5.04 2.01 -19.83
N LYS A 194 4.24 1.23 -19.11
CA LYS A 194 2.78 1.33 -19.10
C LYS A 194 2.40 2.29 -18.00
N LEU A 195 1.56 3.28 -18.30
CA LEU A 195 1.18 4.31 -17.33
C LEU A 195 -0.24 4.06 -16.82
N PHE A 196 -0.50 4.39 -15.57
CA PHE A 196 -1.82 4.28 -14.96
C PHE A 196 -2.30 5.64 -14.45
N LYS A 197 -3.61 5.85 -14.53
CA LYS A 197 -4.24 7.06 -14.02
C LYS A 197 -4.14 7.09 -12.50
N LYS A 198 -3.93 8.28 -11.96
CA LYS A 198 -4.02 8.54 -10.52
C LYS A 198 -5.45 8.29 -10.05
N ASP A 199 -5.61 7.51 -8.98
CA ASP A 199 -6.88 7.39 -8.27
C ASP A 199 -7.02 8.46 -7.19
N ASN A 200 -8.17 8.46 -6.53
CA ASN A 200 -8.49 9.35 -5.42
C ASN A 200 -8.89 8.57 -4.16
N VAL A 201 -8.56 7.27 -4.02
CA VAL A 201 -9.21 6.42 -3.02
C VAL A 201 -8.90 6.79 -1.57
N LEU A 202 -7.78 7.50 -1.35
CA LEU A 202 -7.36 8.00 -0.03
C LEU A 202 -7.90 9.39 0.29
N GLU A 203 -8.37 10.13 -0.72
CA GLU A 203 -8.89 11.49 -0.56
C GLU A 203 -10.25 11.48 0.16
N GLU A 204 -10.79 12.66 0.52
CA GLU A 204 -11.99 12.78 1.37
C GLU A 204 -13.21 12.00 0.83
N ASN A 205 -13.40 12.00 -0.49
CA ASN A 205 -14.47 11.25 -1.16
C ASN A 205 -14.00 9.92 -1.77
N GLY A 206 -12.80 9.49 -1.43
CA GLY A 206 -12.18 8.26 -1.91
C GLY A 206 -12.81 7.01 -1.29
N ALA A 207 -12.83 5.92 -2.07
CA ALA A 207 -13.47 4.68 -1.66
C ALA A 207 -12.93 4.12 -0.32
N LEU A 208 -11.61 4.09 -0.11
CA LEU A 208 -11.01 3.58 1.13
C LEU A 208 -11.31 4.49 2.32
N LYS A 209 -11.19 5.81 2.13
CA LYS A 209 -11.47 6.79 3.17
C LYS A 209 -12.93 6.71 3.64
N GLN A 210 -13.89 6.67 2.72
CA GLN A 210 -15.31 6.54 3.05
C GLN A 210 -15.64 5.18 3.69
N TRP A 211 -15.02 4.10 3.22
CA TRP A 211 -15.22 2.78 3.83
C TRP A 211 -14.72 2.73 5.28
N LEU A 212 -13.57 3.37 5.56
CA LEU A 212 -13.05 3.49 6.92
C LEU A 212 -13.89 4.43 7.80
N GLN A 213 -14.48 5.48 7.25
CA GLN A 213 -15.45 6.32 7.97
C GLN A 213 -16.67 5.51 8.45
N LYS A 214 -17.22 4.63 7.59
CA LYS A 214 -18.29 3.70 7.98
C LYS A 214 -17.83 2.73 9.07
N LEU A 215 -16.59 2.24 9.03
CA LEU A 215 -16.02 1.40 10.10
C LEU A 215 -15.91 2.17 11.41
N LEU A 216 -15.59 3.47 11.37
CA LEU A 216 -15.63 4.29 12.57
C LEU A 216 -17.03 4.30 13.13
N GLU A 217 -18.07 4.58 12.34
CA GLU A 217 -19.46 4.62 12.80
C GLU A 217 -20.00 3.28 13.36
N TRP A 218 -19.39 2.15 12.97
CA TRP A 218 -19.78 0.82 13.44
C TRP A 218 -19.49 0.59 14.93
N GLU A 219 -20.49 0.07 15.67
CA GLU A 219 -20.38 -0.21 17.10
C GLU A 219 -19.81 -1.60 17.44
N GLY A 220 -19.89 -2.55 16.51
CA GLY A 220 -19.48 -3.95 16.72
C GLY A 220 -17.99 -4.22 16.51
N THR A 221 -17.64 -5.47 16.20
CA THR A 221 -16.25 -5.87 15.93
C THR A 221 -15.84 -5.58 14.49
N VAL A 222 -14.54 -5.47 14.22
CA VAL A 222 -14.00 -5.35 12.85
C VAL A 222 -14.42 -6.54 11.98
N PRO A 223 -14.29 -7.81 12.42
CA PRO A 223 -14.75 -8.95 11.62
C PRO A 223 -16.22 -8.90 11.21
N GLN A 224 -17.11 -8.48 12.12
CA GLN A 224 -18.52 -8.31 11.79
C GLN A 224 -18.74 -7.22 10.74
N PHE A 225 -18.02 -6.10 10.86
CA PHE A 225 -18.13 -5.02 9.88
C PHE A 225 -17.65 -5.47 8.49
N VAL A 226 -16.45 -6.05 8.40
CA VAL A 226 -15.85 -6.47 7.13
C VAL A 226 -16.69 -7.56 6.46
N LYS A 227 -17.25 -8.50 7.24
CA LYS A 227 -18.17 -9.52 6.72
C LYS A 227 -19.41 -8.93 6.05
N ASN A 228 -19.96 -7.84 6.61
CA ASN A 228 -21.19 -7.21 6.14
C ASN A 228 -20.94 -6.08 5.14
N ASN A 229 -19.70 -5.61 4.98
CA ASN A 229 -19.34 -4.45 4.17
C ASN A 229 -18.08 -4.76 3.37
N ALA A 230 -18.23 -5.46 2.24
CA ALA A 230 -17.11 -5.72 1.35
C ALA A 230 -16.48 -4.41 0.85
N TYR A 231 -15.15 -4.36 0.86
CA TYR A 231 -14.40 -3.27 0.23
C TYR A 231 -14.19 -3.56 -1.25
N VAL A 232 -14.40 -2.56 -2.11
CA VAL A 232 -14.23 -2.65 -3.56
C VAL A 232 -13.59 -1.35 -4.05
N ASP A 233 -12.48 -1.45 -4.77
CA ASP A 233 -11.85 -0.29 -5.41
C ASP A 233 -12.56 0.14 -6.69
N PRO A 234 -12.39 1.41 -7.08
CA PRO A 234 -12.57 1.78 -8.48
C PRO A 234 -11.62 0.97 -9.39
N PRO A 235 -11.99 0.76 -10.67
CA PRO A 235 -11.10 0.12 -11.63
C PRO A 235 -9.77 0.86 -11.81
N ILE A 236 -8.67 0.12 -11.96
CA ILE A 236 -7.41 0.70 -12.45
C ILE A 236 -7.56 1.02 -13.94
N GLU A 237 -7.31 2.29 -14.29
CA GLU A 237 -7.34 2.79 -15.67
C GLU A 237 -5.91 2.95 -16.20
N GLU A 238 -5.55 2.22 -17.24
CA GLU A 238 -4.31 2.45 -17.99
C GLU A 238 -4.44 3.75 -18.81
N LEU A 239 -3.43 4.62 -18.75
CA LEU A 239 -3.33 5.76 -19.65
C LEU A 239 -2.88 5.24 -21.01
N ILE A 240 -3.81 5.20 -21.96
CA ILE A 240 -3.50 4.82 -23.33
C ILE A 240 -2.68 5.96 -23.95
N ASN A 241 -1.35 5.81 -23.95
CA ASN A 241 -0.47 6.69 -24.68
C ASN A 241 -0.79 6.59 -26.18
N GLY A 242 -0.96 7.72 -26.86
CA GLY A 242 -1.28 7.81 -28.30
C GLY A 242 -0.26 7.16 -29.26
N MET A 243 0.78 6.47 -28.76
CA MET A 243 1.64 5.62 -29.59
C MET A 243 0.88 4.42 -30.17
N ASN A 244 -0.16 3.91 -29.49
CA ASN A 244 -1.01 2.85 -30.05
C ASN A 244 -1.99 3.35 -31.12
N GLU A 245 -2.31 4.65 -31.17
CA GLU A 245 -3.11 5.20 -32.27
C GLU A 245 -2.31 5.28 -33.57
N TYR A 246 -0.99 5.54 -33.50
CA TYR A 246 -0.11 5.51 -34.67
C TYR A 246 0.04 4.10 -35.24
N LEU A 247 0.11 3.06 -34.40
CA LEU A 247 0.15 1.67 -34.87
C LEU A 247 -1.22 1.19 -35.38
N ARG A 248 -2.33 1.57 -34.74
CA ARG A 248 -3.69 1.24 -35.22
C ARG A 248 -4.06 1.95 -36.52
N CYS A 249 -3.56 3.16 -36.77
CA CYS A 249 -3.81 3.85 -38.04
C CYS A 249 -3.01 3.26 -39.20
N ASN A 250 -1.86 2.64 -38.97
CA ASN A 250 -1.05 2.07 -40.04
C ASN A 250 -1.54 0.70 -40.52
N ASP A 251 -2.26 -0.05 -39.69
CA ASP A 251 -2.91 -1.31 -40.11
C ASP A 251 -4.19 -1.09 -40.92
N ALA A 252 -4.75 0.13 -40.90
CA ALA A 252 -5.98 0.48 -41.63
C ALA A 252 -5.75 0.98 -43.07
N TRP A 253 -4.49 1.07 -43.53
CA TRP A 253 -4.13 1.56 -44.88
C TRP A 253 -3.48 0.51 -45.79
N ASN A 254 -3.34 -0.75 -45.34
CA ASN A 254 -2.78 -1.84 -46.16
C ASN A 254 -3.82 -2.80 -46.75
N ASP A 255 -5.12 -2.53 -46.58
CA ASP A 255 -6.20 -3.20 -47.31
C ASP A 255 -6.77 -2.25 -48.38
N ASN A 256 -6.04 -2.09 -49.50
CA ASN A 256 -6.55 -1.67 -50.81
C ASN A 256 -5.57 -2.04 -51.93
#